data_AF-A0A8C3SZI6-F1
#
_entry.id   AF-A0A8C3SZI6-F1
#
_cell.length_a   1.000
_cell.length_b   1.000
_cell.length_c   1.000
_cell.angle_alpha   90.00
_cell.angle_beta   90.00
_cell.angle_gamma   90.00
#
_symmetry.space_group_name_H-M   'P 1'
#
loop_
_entity.id
_entity.type
_entity.pdbx_description
1 polymer ?
#
loop_
_entity_poly.entity_id
_entity_poly.type
_entity_poly.pdbx_seq_one_letter_code
_entity_poly.pdbx_strand_id
1 'polypeptide(L)'
;SALCAFAHLTPCLSLLDNVGLASPSVLTVCFSYLTGKGSLTEKGEVTAAAVCASCMVPARGHRTLELGLAWDMPLIHFGSKEKLHLRRYTRYFGSAGDACPALSHYALTHYEQWEEKIESWQRPILESSHLPPWYKSALFNELYFLADGGTLWLELPPEACAEDVQGPAGAGLTQLLPVLREYGRFAYLEGQEYRMYNTYDVHFYASFALTMLWPKLEISLQYDIAAAVLNEDTQPRLYLMNGQTAQVKLKNVVPHDIGEPEDEPWQRVNAYLIHDTAGWKDLNLKFVLQVYRDYHLTQDTAYLQDMWPVCQAVMDSELKFDTDDDGLIENSGFADQTYDAWVATGASAYCGSLWLAAVCVMCKVAGIVGDTEVLQKYSAIRRKGAEAFERLLWNGKYYNYDSSGGPFSNTVMSDQCAGQWFLRASGLDHGEFQVREGLSPPRVGVVDCEGKFTDGTRIRGVASDEDGQPYRATWIAWEAGPIQT
;
A
#
# COMPACT_ATOMS: atom_id res chain seq x y z
N SER A 1 -14.34 -16.58 10.13
CA SER A 1 -14.03 -18.00 10.39
C SER A 1 -15.32 -18.81 10.42
N ALA A 2 -15.62 -19.54 9.33
CA ALA A 2 -16.55 -20.65 9.36
C ALA A 2 -16.06 -21.66 8.29
N LEU A 3 -15.34 -22.68 8.76
CA LEU A 3 -14.95 -23.84 7.97
C LEU A 3 -16.21 -24.51 7.41
N CYS A 4 -16.24 -24.74 6.11
CA CYS A 4 -17.21 -25.64 5.48
C CYS A 4 -16.92 -27.09 5.91
N ALA A 5 -17.80 -27.65 6.71
CA ALA A 5 -17.88 -29.09 6.93
C ALA A 5 -18.70 -29.72 5.80
N PHE A 6 -18.08 -30.60 5.01
CA PHE A 6 -18.78 -31.47 4.07
C PHE A 6 -19.53 -32.55 4.85
N ALA A 7 -20.84 -32.64 4.66
CA ALA A 7 -21.64 -33.79 5.06
C ALA A 7 -22.48 -34.30 3.88
N HIS A 8 -22.40 -35.61 3.68
CA HIS A 8 -22.98 -36.43 2.64
C HIS A 8 -24.44 -36.15 2.28
N LEU A 9 -24.76 -36.12 0.97
CA LEU A 9 -26.09 -36.45 0.46
C LEU A 9 -26.04 -37.27 -0.84
N THR A 10 -26.84 -38.33 -0.83
CA THR A 10 -27.12 -39.35 -1.87
C THR A 10 -27.96 -38.76 -3.03
N PRO A 11 -27.83 -39.22 -4.29
CA PRO A 11 -28.42 -38.52 -5.43
C PRO A 11 -29.90 -38.87 -5.67
N CYS A 12 -30.73 -37.85 -5.94
CA CYS A 12 -31.99 -38.01 -6.66
C CYS A 12 -31.81 -37.46 -8.08
N LEU A 13 -31.79 -38.37 -9.05
CA LEU A 13 -31.84 -38.10 -10.49
C LEU A 13 -33.25 -37.66 -10.89
N SER A 14 -33.36 -36.55 -11.63
CA SER A 14 -34.47 -36.34 -12.55
C SER A 14 -33.92 -36.04 -13.95
N LEU A 15 -34.32 -36.89 -14.90
CA LEU A 15 -34.03 -36.78 -16.33
C LEU A 15 -34.77 -35.57 -16.93
N LEU A 16 -34.09 -34.83 -17.80
CA LEU A 16 -34.73 -34.14 -18.93
C LEU A 16 -33.86 -34.33 -20.18
N ASP A 17 -34.40 -35.12 -21.11
CA ASP A 17 -33.86 -35.37 -22.45
C ASP A 17 -34.21 -34.24 -23.43
N ASN A 18 -33.34 -34.10 -24.45
CA ASN A 18 -33.51 -33.43 -25.74
C ASN A 18 -33.38 -31.89 -25.80
N VAL A 19 -32.28 -31.41 -26.42
CA VAL A 19 -32.28 -30.89 -27.81
C VAL A 19 -30.90 -31.13 -28.44
N GLY A 20 -30.86 -31.62 -29.68
CA GLY A 20 -29.64 -31.92 -30.43
C GLY A 20 -29.27 -30.90 -31.51
N LEU A 21 -27.96 -30.88 -31.80
CA LEU A 21 -27.23 -30.60 -33.05
C LEU A 21 -26.90 -29.14 -33.47
N ALA A 22 -25.58 -28.84 -33.38
CA ALA A 22 -24.63 -28.48 -34.46
C ALA A 22 -23.84 -27.14 -34.31
N SER A 23 -22.52 -27.23 -34.53
CA SER A 23 -21.44 -26.19 -34.51
C SER A 23 -20.76 -25.91 -33.15
N PRO A 24 -19.47 -25.49 -33.08
CA PRO A 24 -18.73 -25.32 -31.83
C PRO A 24 -19.15 -24.00 -31.19
N SER A 25 -20.33 -24.01 -30.62
CA SER A 25 -20.93 -22.89 -29.92
C SER A 25 -20.66 -23.10 -28.45
N VAL A 26 -19.87 -22.20 -27.86
CA VAL A 26 -19.78 -21.97 -26.41
C VAL A 26 -21.18 -22.17 -25.82
N LEU A 27 -21.36 -23.21 -25.00
CA LEU A 27 -22.63 -23.43 -24.32
C LEU A 27 -22.63 -22.54 -23.07
N THR A 28 -22.79 -21.23 -23.27
CA THR A 28 -22.99 -20.29 -22.16
C THR A 28 -24.37 -20.57 -21.55
N VAL A 29 -24.42 -21.42 -20.53
CA VAL A 29 -25.61 -21.53 -19.68
C VAL A 29 -25.60 -20.34 -18.72
N CYS A 30 -26.00 -19.18 -19.23
CA CYS A 30 -26.46 -18.11 -18.35
C CYS A 30 -27.84 -18.51 -17.84
N PHE A 31 -27.93 -18.84 -16.55
CA PHE A 31 -29.21 -18.86 -15.85
C PHE A 31 -29.71 -17.42 -15.70
N SER A 32 -30.19 -16.83 -16.79
CA SER A 32 -30.95 -15.58 -16.71
C SER A 32 -32.40 -15.83 -16.27
N TYR A 33 -32.92 -17.06 -16.33
CA TYR A 33 -34.23 -17.38 -15.75
C TYR A 33 -34.29 -18.84 -15.28
N LEU A 34 -34.09 -19.09 -13.99
CA LEU A 34 -34.79 -20.20 -13.34
C LEU A 34 -36.29 -19.88 -13.45
N THR A 35 -37.01 -20.59 -14.32
CA THR A 35 -38.45 -20.44 -14.54
C THR A 35 -39.30 -20.98 -13.38
N GLY A 36 -38.69 -21.34 -12.25
CA GLY A 36 -39.38 -21.64 -11.00
C GLY A 36 -39.04 -20.58 -9.96
N LYS A 37 -40.00 -19.71 -9.61
CA LYS A 37 -39.91 -18.96 -8.35
C LYS A 37 -39.94 -19.98 -7.22
N GLY A 38 -38.79 -20.26 -6.61
CA GLY A 38 -38.73 -20.94 -5.33
C GLY A 38 -39.54 -20.17 -4.29
N SER A 39 -40.00 -20.85 -3.24
CA SER A 39 -40.59 -20.18 -2.08
C SER A 39 -39.59 -19.18 -1.50
N LEU A 40 -40.07 -18.02 -1.06
CA LEU A 40 -39.25 -17.09 -0.28
C LEU A 40 -38.76 -17.81 0.97
N THR A 41 -37.46 -17.72 1.23
CA THR A 41 -36.84 -18.31 2.42
C THR A 41 -37.25 -17.54 3.66
N GLU A 42 -37.53 -18.24 4.75
CA GLU A 42 -37.86 -17.61 6.04
C GLU A 42 -36.59 -17.13 6.76
N LYS A 43 -36.73 -16.12 7.62
CA LYS A 43 -35.60 -15.62 8.43
C LYS A 43 -35.10 -16.74 9.35
N GLY A 44 -33.83 -17.11 9.21
CA GLY A 44 -33.20 -18.17 10.00
C GLY A 44 -33.26 -19.56 9.34
N GLU A 45 -33.92 -19.69 8.20
CA GLU A 45 -33.90 -20.90 7.38
C GLU A 45 -32.53 -21.04 6.71
N VAL A 46 -31.87 -22.18 6.93
CA VAL A 46 -30.61 -22.51 6.23
C VAL A 46 -30.98 -23.06 4.86
N THR A 47 -30.53 -22.37 3.83
CA THR A 47 -30.70 -22.82 2.44
C THR A 47 -29.36 -23.11 1.79
N ALA A 48 -29.40 -24.00 0.80
CA ALA A 48 -28.26 -24.33 -0.03
C ALA A 48 -28.72 -24.40 -1.49
N ALA A 49 -27.87 -23.94 -2.39
CA ALA A 49 -28.06 -24.07 -3.83
C ALA A 49 -26.98 -25.00 -4.38
N ALA A 50 -27.35 -25.82 -5.36
CA ALA A 50 -26.42 -26.66 -6.11
C ALA A 50 -26.60 -26.37 -7.60
N VAL A 51 -25.47 -26.19 -8.30
CA VAL A 51 -25.42 -26.05 -9.75
C VAL A 51 -24.66 -27.25 -10.30
N CYS A 52 -25.25 -27.94 -11.29
CA CYS A 52 -24.66 -29.11 -11.92
C CYS A 52 -24.68 -28.92 -13.44
N ALA A 53 -23.54 -29.20 -14.07
CA ALA A 53 -23.40 -29.31 -15.52
C ALA A 53 -22.85 -30.69 -15.85
N SER A 54 -23.35 -31.31 -16.93
CA SER A 54 -22.90 -32.63 -17.35
C SER A 54 -22.61 -32.63 -18.85
N CYS A 55 -21.57 -33.36 -19.24
CA CYS A 55 -21.26 -33.59 -20.64
C CYS A 55 -20.69 -35.00 -20.83
N MET A 56 -20.87 -35.56 -22.03
CA MET A 56 -20.28 -36.84 -22.40
C MET A 56 -18.90 -36.60 -23.02
N VAL A 57 -17.86 -37.19 -22.42
CA VAL A 57 -16.47 -37.11 -22.91
C VAL A 57 -16.15 -38.35 -23.74
N PRO A 58 -15.80 -38.22 -25.03
CA PRO A 58 -15.44 -39.38 -25.85
C PRO A 58 -14.10 -39.97 -25.40
N ALA A 59 -13.88 -41.27 -25.66
CA ALA A 59 -12.61 -41.93 -25.35
C ALA A 59 -11.44 -41.19 -26.02
N ARG A 60 -10.40 -40.87 -25.23
CA ARG A 60 -9.24 -40.05 -25.66
C ARG A 60 -9.60 -38.63 -26.13
N GLY A 61 -10.77 -38.10 -25.78
CA GLY A 61 -11.13 -36.70 -26.04
C GLY A 61 -11.20 -35.86 -24.77
N HIS A 62 -11.50 -34.58 -24.93
CA HIS A 62 -11.73 -33.63 -23.83
C HIS A 62 -13.01 -32.82 -24.07
N ARG A 63 -13.56 -32.26 -22.98
CA ARG A 63 -14.64 -31.29 -22.94
C ARG A 63 -14.32 -30.27 -21.84
N THR A 64 -14.79 -29.05 -22.02
CA THR A 64 -14.66 -27.98 -21.03
C THR A 64 -16.06 -27.57 -20.59
N LEU A 65 -16.20 -27.26 -19.31
CA LEU A 65 -17.41 -26.73 -18.71
C LEU A 65 -16.99 -25.54 -17.85
N GLU A 66 -17.57 -24.38 -18.13
CA GLU A 66 -17.28 -23.13 -17.43
C GLU A 66 -18.37 -22.83 -16.40
N LEU A 67 -17.95 -22.49 -15.18
CA LEU A 67 -18.85 -22.05 -14.10
C LEU A 67 -18.40 -20.68 -13.58
N GLY A 68 -19.37 -19.83 -13.28
CA GLY A 68 -19.15 -18.51 -12.69
C GLY A 68 -19.79 -18.39 -11.32
N LEU A 69 -19.09 -17.75 -10.38
CA LEU A 69 -19.63 -17.34 -9.09
C LEU A 69 -19.59 -15.82 -9.02
N ALA A 70 -20.72 -15.21 -8.69
CA ALA A 70 -20.82 -13.78 -8.44
C ALA A 70 -21.55 -13.52 -7.12
N TRP A 71 -21.19 -12.41 -6.48
CA TRP A 71 -21.86 -11.91 -5.29
C TRP A 71 -22.15 -10.43 -5.46
N ASP A 72 -23.34 -10.01 -5.07
CA ASP A 72 -23.77 -8.61 -5.08
C ASP A 72 -24.05 -8.18 -3.63
N MET A 73 -23.09 -7.44 -3.08
CA MET A 73 -23.16 -6.84 -1.75
C MET A 73 -22.78 -5.35 -1.89
N PRO A 74 -23.67 -4.54 -2.50
CA PRO A 74 -23.30 -3.23 -3.03
C PRO A 74 -23.05 -2.20 -1.93
N LEU A 75 -23.60 -2.45 -0.74
CA LEU A 75 -23.59 -1.55 0.39
C LEU A 75 -22.51 -1.93 1.39
N ILE A 76 -21.82 -0.93 1.93
CA ILE A 76 -20.90 -1.05 3.07
C ILE A 76 -21.41 -0.13 4.19
N HIS A 77 -21.45 -0.69 5.40
CA HIS A 77 -21.53 0.06 6.66
C HIS A 77 -20.32 -0.30 7.51
N PHE A 78 -19.66 0.71 8.05
CA PHE A 78 -18.66 0.54 9.11
C PHE A 78 -19.34 0.44 10.47
N GLY A 79 -18.57 0.13 11.52
CA GLY A 79 -19.12 -0.14 12.86
C GLY A 79 -19.93 1.02 13.44
N SER A 80 -19.55 2.27 13.11
CA SER A 80 -20.29 3.48 13.53
C SER A 80 -21.68 3.62 12.87
N LYS A 81 -21.84 3.07 11.64
CA LYS A 81 -23.06 3.15 10.81
C LYS A 81 -23.52 4.58 10.52
N GLU A 82 -22.61 5.56 10.51
CA GLU A 82 -22.94 6.96 10.26
C GLU A 82 -23.21 7.24 8.78
N LYS A 83 -22.49 6.55 7.88
CA LYS A 83 -22.64 6.71 6.44
C LYS A 83 -22.83 5.37 5.74
N LEU A 84 -23.65 5.41 4.70
CA LEU A 84 -23.80 4.32 3.74
C LEU A 84 -22.80 4.53 2.60
N HIS A 85 -21.97 3.52 2.36
CA HIS A 85 -21.01 3.55 1.27
C HIS A 85 -21.38 2.55 0.19
N LEU A 86 -21.01 2.86 -1.06
CA LEU A 86 -21.21 1.98 -2.20
C LEU A 86 -19.89 1.36 -2.63
N ARG A 87 -19.87 0.06 -2.89
CA ARG A 87 -18.71 -0.61 -3.49
C ARG A 87 -18.52 -0.12 -4.92
N ARG A 88 -17.27 0.03 -5.35
CA ARG A 88 -16.93 0.58 -6.66
C ARG A 88 -17.64 -0.08 -7.85
N TYR A 89 -17.84 -1.40 -7.81
CA TYR A 89 -18.45 -2.10 -8.94
C TYR A 89 -19.89 -1.65 -9.23
N THR A 90 -20.58 -1.01 -8.27
CA THR A 90 -21.94 -0.50 -8.46
C THR A 90 -22.03 0.56 -9.54
N ARG A 91 -20.92 1.24 -9.86
CA ARG A 91 -20.83 2.14 -11.02
C ARG A 91 -21.21 1.45 -12.33
N TYR A 92 -20.89 0.16 -12.46
CA TYR A 92 -21.08 -0.60 -13.70
C TYR A 92 -22.35 -1.45 -13.70
N PHE A 93 -22.78 -1.91 -12.52
CA PHE A 93 -23.89 -2.87 -12.39
C PHE A 93 -25.08 -2.37 -11.56
N GLY A 94 -25.03 -1.13 -11.07
CA GLY A 94 -26.04 -0.56 -10.18
C GLY A 94 -25.85 -0.96 -8.71
N SER A 95 -26.67 -0.38 -7.83
CA SER A 95 -26.60 -0.55 -6.37
C SER A 95 -27.88 -1.16 -5.76
N ALA A 96 -28.77 -1.70 -6.59
CA ALA A 96 -30.08 -2.19 -6.17
C ALA A 96 -30.06 -3.56 -5.47
N GLY A 97 -28.92 -4.28 -5.48
CA GLY A 97 -28.80 -5.60 -4.86
C GLY A 97 -29.34 -6.75 -5.73
N ASP A 98 -29.51 -6.51 -7.04
CA ASP A 98 -30.00 -7.46 -8.03
C ASP A 98 -29.00 -7.71 -9.19
N ALA A 99 -27.73 -7.34 -9.02
CA ALA A 99 -26.70 -7.39 -10.06
C ALA A 99 -26.14 -8.79 -10.35
N CYS A 100 -26.35 -9.78 -9.47
CA CYS A 100 -25.75 -11.12 -9.59
C CYS A 100 -25.94 -11.79 -10.97
N PRO A 101 -27.14 -11.77 -11.61
CA PRO A 101 -27.30 -12.32 -12.95
C PRO A 101 -26.47 -11.59 -14.01
N ALA A 102 -26.41 -10.26 -13.94
CA ALA A 102 -25.63 -9.44 -14.87
C ALA A 102 -24.12 -9.64 -14.67
N LEU A 103 -23.65 -9.68 -13.42
CA LEU A 103 -22.26 -9.98 -13.06
C LEU A 103 -21.84 -11.37 -13.57
N SER A 104 -22.66 -12.38 -13.32
CA SER A 104 -22.37 -13.76 -13.75
C SER A 104 -22.34 -13.88 -15.27
N HIS A 105 -23.30 -13.24 -15.97
CA HIS A 105 -23.30 -13.19 -17.43
C HIS A 105 -22.07 -12.47 -17.97
N TYR A 106 -21.70 -11.34 -17.39
CA TYR A 106 -20.51 -10.59 -17.78
C TYR A 106 -19.24 -11.43 -17.63
N ALA A 107 -19.05 -12.11 -16.49
CA ALA A 107 -17.91 -13.00 -16.27
C ALA A 107 -17.83 -14.14 -17.28
N LEU A 108 -18.91 -14.89 -17.47
CA LEU A 108 -18.94 -16.05 -18.38
C LEU A 108 -18.80 -15.68 -19.86
N THR A 109 -19.02 -14.41 -20.23
CA THR A 109 -18.88 -13.93 -21.60
C THR A 109 -17.56 -13.21 -21.86
N HIS A 110 -16.77 -12.91 -20.82
CA HIS A 110 -15.53 -12.14 -20.94
C HIS A 110 -14.29 -12.84 -20.35
N TYR A 111 -14.44 -13.99 -19.66
CA TYR A 111 -13.32 -14.65 -18.96
C TYR A 111 -12.12 -14.94 -19.87
N GLU A 112 -12.32 -15.37 -21.12
CA GLU A 112 -11.23 -15.65 -22.07
C GLU A 112 -10.36 -14.40 -22.33
N GLN A 113 -11.00 -13.24 -22.50
CA GLN A 113 -10.29 -11.97 -22.65
C GLN A 113 -9.55 -11.57 -21.36
N TRP A 114 -10.05 -11.98 -20.20
CA TRP A 114 -9.40 -11.72 -18.92
C TRP A 114 -8.18 -12.62 -18.73
N GLU A 115 -8.28 -13.90 -19.08
CA GLU A 115 -7.15 -14.84 -19.09
C GLU A 115 -6.03 -14.32 -19.99
N GLU A 116 -6.34 -13.91 -21.22
CA GLU A 116 -5.37 -13.32 -22.14
C GLU A 116 -4.68 -12.08 -21.56
N LYS A 117 -5.45 -11.18 -20.91
CA LYS A 117 -4.89 -9.99 -20.26
C LYS A 117 -4.01 -10.35 -19.07
N ILE A 118 -4.44 -11.31 -18.24
CA ILE A 118 -3.69 -11.79 -17.08
C ILE A 118 -2.35 -12.39 -17.53
N GLU A 119 -2.38 -13.28 -18.51
CA GLU A 119 -1.17 -13.86 -19.07
C GLU A 119 -0.26 -12.79 -19.66
N SER A 120 -0.81 -11.82 -20.39
CA SER A 120 -0.05 -10.76 -21.05
C SER A 120 0.79 -9.94 -20.07
N TRP A 121 0.23 -9.51 -18.94
CA TRP A 121 0.99 -8.71 -17.96
C TRP A 121 1.98 -9.54 -17.14
N GLN A 122 1.70 -10.83 -16.92
CA GLN A 122 2.60 -11.72 -16.19
C GLN A 122 3.80 -12.18 -17.05
N ARG A 123 3.58 -12.34 -18.37
CA ARG A 123 4.53 -12.96 -19.31
C ARG A 123 5.95 -12.37 -19.25
N PRO A 124 6.17 -11.03 -19.26
CA PRO A 124 7.53 -10.49 -19.24
C PRO A 124 8.36 -10.94 -18.03
N ILE A 125 7.71 -11.10 -16.87
CA ILE A 125 8.36 -11.57 -15.64
C ILE A 125 8.52 -13.09 -15.68
N LEU A 126 7.48 -13.83 -16.09
CA LEU A 126 7.51 -15.29 -16.13
C LEU A 126 8.55 -15.84 -17.12
N GLU A 127 8.70 -15.20 -18.28
CA GLU A 127 9.65 -15.60 -19.32
C GLU A 127 11.09 -15.11 -19.06
N SER A 128 11.28 -14.17 -18.12
CA SER A 128 12.61 -13.67 -17.78
C SER A 128 13.51 -14.78 -17.25
N SER A 129 14.60 -15.09 -17.97
CA SER A 129 15.62 -16.04 -17.53
C SER A 129 16.52 -15.50 -16.42
N HIS A 130 16.47 -14.19 -16.16
CA HIS A 130 17.26 -13.52 -15.13
C HIS A 130 16.66 -13.66 -13.73
N LEU A 131 15.38 -14.04 -13.62
CA LEU A 131 14.66 -14.16 -12.35
C LEU A 131 14.47 -15.64 -11.97
N PRO A 132 14.80 -16.04 -10.73
CA PRO A 132 14.61 -17.41 -10.29
C PRO A 132 13.11 -17.73 -10.09
N PRO A 133 12.67 -18.99 -10.26
CA PRO A 133 11.25 -19.38 -10.15
C PRO A 133 10.60 -19.01 -8.81
N TRP A 134 11.31 -19.15 -7.69
CA TRP A 134 10.77 -18.82 -6.36
C TRP A 134 10.44 -17.33 -6.24
N TYR A 135 11.24 -16.45 -6.86
CA TYR A 135 11.04 -15.01 -6.80
C TYR A 135 9.82 -14.60 -7.61
N LYS A 136 9.66 -15.18 -8.81
CA LYS A 136 8.45 -14.99 -9.63
C LYS A 136 7.20 -15.41 -8.85
N SER A 137 7.27 -16.56 -8.17
CA SER A 137 6.17 -17.04 -7.33
C SER A 137 5.83 -16.05 -6.23
N ALA A 138 6.81 -15.58 -5.46
CA ALA A 138 6.56 -14.59 -4.40
C ALA A 138 5.99 -13.28 -4.97
N LEU A 139 6.61 -12.74 -6.03
CA LEU A 139 6.23 -11.46 -6.62
C LEU A 139 4.76 -11.40 -7.05
N PHE A 140 4.22 -12.50 -7.61
CA PHE A 140 2.81 -12.56 -7.97
C PHE A 140 1.90 -12.94 -6.82
N ASN A 141 2.29 -13.91 -5.99
CA ASN A 141 1.40 -14.40 -4.95
C ASN A 141 1.23 -13.38 -3.82
N GLU A 142 2.23 -12.58 -3.47
CA GLU A 142 2.10 -11.54 -2.44
C GLU A 142 1.08 -10.43 -2.83
N LEU A 143 0.77 -10.27 -4.13
CA LEU A 143 -0.29 -9.35 -4.57
C LEU A 143 -1.69 -9.77 -4.11
N TYR A 144 -1.88 -10.99 -3.59
CA TYR A 144 -3.16 -11.43 -3.03
C TYR A 144 -3.69 -10.44 -1.97
N PHE A 145 -2.79 -9.81 -1.23
CA PHE A 145 -3.15 -8.91 -0.13
C PHE A 145 -3.89 -7.66 -0.61
N LEU A 146 -3.69 -7.23 -1.86
CA LEU A 146 -4.45 -6.10 -2.42
C LEU A 146 -5.95 -6.40 -2.58
N ALA A 147 -6.33 -7.68 -2.66
CA ALA A 147 -7.74 -8.09 -2.69
C ALA A 147 -8.21 -8.56 -1.31
N ASP A 148 -7.38 -9.32 -0.58
CA ASP A 148 -7.76 -10.03 0.64
C ASP A 148 -7.44 -9.26 1.94
N GLY A 149 -6.68 -8.16 1.84
CA GLY A 149 -6.27 -7.29 2.94
C GLY A 149 -7.40 -6.38 3.45
N GLY A 150 -8.64 -6.84 3.46
CA GLY A 150 -9.81 -6.05 3.88
C GLY A 150 -10.10 -4.85 2.96
N THR A 151 -9.73 -4.93 1.69
CA THR A 151 -9.73 -3.80 0.76
C THR A 151 -11.09 -3.13 0.60
N LEU A 152 -11.07 -1.80 0.70
CA LEU A 152 -12.14 -0.89 0.38
C LEU A 152 -11.85 -0.23 -0.96
N TRP A 153 -12.76 -0.42 -1.91
CA TRP A 153 -12.80 0.40 -3.11
C TRP A 153 -14.21 0.94 -3.24
N LEU A 154 -14.37 2.23 -2.94
CA LEU A 154 -15.66 2.86 -2.77
C LEU A 154 -15.99 3.80 -3.92
N GLU A 155 -17.25 3.77 -4.33
CA GLU A 155 -17.81 4.72 -5.26
C GLU A 155 -18.15 6.03 -4.53
N LEU A 156 -17.72 7.16 -5.10
CA LEU A 156 -18.11 8.46 -4.58
C LEU A 156 -19.51 8.82 -5.10
N PRO A 157 -20.46 9.22 -4.23
CA PRO A 157 -21.79 9.61 -4.68
C PRO A 157 -21.76 10.79 -5.66
N PRO A 158 -22.63 10.83 -6.69
CA PRO A 158 -22.69 11.94 -7.65
C PRO A 158 -22.88 13.32 -7.01
N GLU A 159 -23.58 13.37 -5.88
CA GLU A 159 -23.86 14.57 -5.10
C GLU A 159 -22.71 15.04 -4.22
N ALA A 160 -21.65 14.22 -4.05
CA ALA A 160 -20.53 14.57 -3.20
C ALA A 160 -19.83 15.84 -3.71
N CYS A 161 -19.63 16.79 -2.81
CA CYS A 161 -18.96 18.06 -3.08
C CYS A 161 -17.51 18.08 -2.58
N ALA A 162 -16.79 19.17 -2.83
CA ALA A 162 -15.38 19.27 -2.46
C ALA A 162 -15.22 19.27 -0.94
N GLU A 163 -16.16 19.89 -0.23
CA GLU A 163 -16.20 20.00 1.23
C GLU A 163 -16.33 18.64 1.90
N ASP A 164 -17.04 17.69 1.28
CA ASP A 164 -17.23 16.33 1.81
C ASP A 164 -15.93 15.51 1.88
N VAL A 165 -14.98 15.81 0.98
CA VAL A 165 -13.73 15.04 0.82
C VAL A 165 -12.50 15.80 1.31
N GLN A 166 -12.55 17.14 1.32
CA GLN A 166 -11.44 17.98 1.76
C GLN A 166 -11.39 18.18 3.29
N GLY A 167 -12.47 17.85 4.00
CA GLY A 167 -12.57 18.06 5.45
C GLY A 167 -12.78 19.53 5.85
N PRO A 168 -12.96 19.79 7.17
CA PRO A 168 -13.40 21.09 7.68
C PRO A 168 -12.50 22.28 7.33
N ALA A 169 -11.20 22.05 7.19
CA ALA A 169 -10.23 23.12 6.92
C ALA A 169 -10.25 23.59 5.45
N GLY A 170 -10.83 22.81 4.53
CA GLY A 170 -10.68 23.02 3.09
C GLY A 170 -9.22 22.82 2.66
N ALA A 171 -8.92 21.63 2.15
CA ALA A 171 -7.57 21.23 1.77
C ALA A 171 -6.99 22.04 0.58
N GLY A 172 -7.84 22.70 -0.23
CA GLY A 172 -7.38 23.44 -1.41
C GLY A 172 -6.82 22.55 -2.53
N LEU A 173 -6.97 21.22 -2.39
CA LEU A 173 -6.50 20.21 -3.33
C LEU A 173 -7.47 20.15 -4.52
N THR A 174 -7.08 20.76 -5.64
CA THR A 174 -7.97 21.01 -6.77
C THR A 174 -8.37 19.73 -7.51
N GLN A 175 -7.48 18.74 -7.58
CA GLN A 175 -7.74 17.47 -8.26
C GLN A 175 -8.28 16.39 -7.33
N LEU A 176 -8.36 16.58 -6.01
CA LEU A 176 -8.88 15.59 -5.07
C LEU A 176 -10.25 15.07 -5.50
N LEU A 177 -11.24 15.96 -5.64
CA LEU A 177 -12.60 15.55 -6.00
C LEU A 177 -12.69 14.93 -7.41
N PRO A 178 -12.10 15.52 -8.47
CA PRO A 178 -12.02 14.88 -9.78
C PRO A 178 -11.43 13.46 -9.74
N VAL A 179 -10.31 13.27 -9.04
CA VAL A 179 -9.63 11.97 -8.92
C VAL A 179 -10.52 10.97 -8.19
N LEU A 180 -11.10 11.34 -7.04
CA LEU A 180 -11.98 10.45 -6.28
C LEU A 180 -13.26 10.10 -7.07
N ARG A 181 -13.81 11.04 -7.84
CA ARG A 181 -14.93 10.76 -8.75
C ARG A 181 -14.50 9.82 -9.86
N GLU A 182 -13.34 10.03 -10.46
CA GLU A 182 -12.92 9.21 -11.59
C GLU A 182 -12.53 7.80 -11.16
N TYR A 183 -11.80 7.64 -10.05
CA TYR A 183 -11.15 6.37 -9.67
C TYR A 183 -11.74 5.72 -8.42
N GLY A 184 -12.55 6.43 -7.62
CA GLY A 184 -13.12 5.96 -6.36
C GLY A 184 -12.13 6.07 -5.19
N ARG A 185 -12.62 6.02 -3.95
CA ARG A 185 -11.74 6.02 -2.76
C ARG A 185 -11.18 4.62 -2.51
N PHE A 186 -9.91 4.54 -2.14
CA PHE A 186 -9.21 3.29 -1.98
C PHE A 186 -8.53 3.19 -0.61
N ALA A 187 -8.71 2.05 0.06
CA ALA A 187 -7.98 1.73 1.26
C ALA A 187 -7.83 0.21 1.45
N TYR A 188 -6.84 -0.22 2.21
CA TYR A 188 -6.66 -1.61 2.62
C TYR A 188 -6.05 -1.67 4.02
N LEU A 189 -6.27 -2.75 4.75
CA LEU A 189 -5.81 -2.90 6.12
C LEU A 189 -4.30 -3.16 6.14
N GLU A 190 -3.63 -2.69 7.19
CA GLU A 190 -2.26 -3.06 7.52
C GLU A 190 -2.09 -4.57 7.68
N GLY A 191 -3.03 -5.20 8.39
CA GLY A 191 -3.03 -6.64 8.63
C GLY A 191 -4.35 -7.15 9.19
N GLN A 192 -4.38 -8.45 9.51
CA GLN A 192 -5.56 -9.08 10.11
C GLN A 192 -5.69 -8.79 11.62
N GLU A 193 -4.56 -8.54 12.29
CA GLU A 193 -4.48 -8.25 13.71
C GLU A 193 -4.57 -6.74 13.95
N TYR A 194 -3.77 -5.99 13.19
CA TYR A 194 -3.75 -4.53 13.15
C TYR A 194 -4.74 -4.03 12.09
N ARG A 195 -6.00 -3.85 12.50
CA ARG A 195 -7.12 -3.49 11.60
C ARG A 195 -7.20 -1.99 11.32
N MET A 196 -6.09 -1.39 10.91
CA MET A 196 -6.02 0.02 10.53
C MET A 196 -5.88 0.13 9.01
N TYR A 197 -6.63 1.03 8.41
CA TYR A 197 -6.61 1.24 6.97
C TYR A 197 -5.47 2.18 6.58
N ASN A 198 -4.76 1.83 5.50
CA ASN A 198 -3.66 2.60 4.93
C ASN A 198 -2.68 3.09 6.00
N THR A 199 -2.27 2.21 6.92
CA THR A 199 -1.18 2.51 7.86
C THR A 199 0.02 2.99 7.07
N TYR A 200 0.33 4.27 7.18
CA TYR A 200 1.00 5.01 6.12
C TYR A 200 2.51 4.80 6.14
N ASP A 201 3.07 4.62 7.35
CA ASP A 201 4.45 4.21 7.54
C ASP A 201 4.72 2.80 7.01
N VAL A 202 3.72 1.91 7.01
CA VAL A 202 3.78 0.58 6.39
C VAL A 202 3.50 0.64 4.88
N HIS A 203 2.54 1.46 4.48
CA HIS A 203 2.18 1.71 3.07
C HIS A 203 3.39 2.16 2.26
N PHE A 204 4.32 2.92 2.85
CA PHE A 204 5.61 3.28 2.25
C PHE A 204 6.35 2.12 1.55
N TYR A 205 6.29 0.91 2.11
CA TYR A 205 6.91 -0.28 1.52
C TYR A 205 6.00 -0.97 0.51
N ALA A 206 4.70 -1.06 0.80
CA ALA A 206 3.72 -1.77 -0.02
C ALA A 206 3.25 -0.97 -1.25
N SER A 207 3.36 0.35 -1.23
CA SER A 207 2.82 1.26 -2.25
C SER A 207 3.49 1.12 -3.62
N PHE A 208 4.65 0.45 -3.70
CA PHE A 208 5.24 0.04 -4.97
C PHE A 208 4.28 -0.82 -5.80
N ALA A 209 3.52 -1.73 -5.17
CA ALA A 209 2.57 -2.57 -5.90
C ALA A 209 1.44 -1.72 -6.52
N LEU A 210 0.92 -0.73 -5.79
CA LEU A 210 -0.12 0.17 -6.29
C LEU A 210 0.42 1.13 -7.35
N THR A 211 1.49 1.86 -7.07
CA THR A 211 2.02 2.87 -8.00
C THR A 211 2.45 2.24 -9.34
N MET A 212 2.96 1.00 -9.33
CA MET A 212 3.42 0.32 -10.55
C MET A 212 2.29 -0.33 -11.35
N LEU A 213 1.24 -0.86 -10.70
CA LEU A 213 0.20 -1.65 -11.37
C LEU A 213 -1.15 -0.91 -11.47
N TRP A 214 -1.46 -0.08 -10.48
CA TRP A 214 -2.69 0.73 -10.38
C TRP A 214 -2.39 2.18 -9.93
N PRO A 215 -1.56 2.94 -10.69
CA PRO A 215 -1.09 4.27 -10.27
C PRO A 215 -2.23 5.25 -9.94
N LYS A 216 -3.39 5.11 -10.57
CA LYS A 216 -4.53 5.99 -10.28
C LYS A 216 -5.22 5.71 -8.94
N LEU A 217 -5.11 4.48 -8.42
CA LEU A 217 -5.54 4.15 -7.07
C LEU A 217 -4.53 4.66 -6.03
N GLU A 218 -3.23 4.57 -6.31
CA GLU A 218 -2.19 5.19 -5.48
C GLU A 218 -2.41 6.70 -5.36
N ILE A 219 -2.59 7.40 -6.48
CA ILE A 219 -2.84 8.84 -6.50
C ILE A 219 -4.13 9.18 -5.72
N SER A 220 -5.19 8.38 -5.87
CA SER A 220 -6.42 8.56 -5.09
C SER A 220 -6.17 8.43 -3.57
N LEU A 221 -5.41 7.43 -3.15
CA LEU A 221 -5.05 7.21 -1.75
C LEU A 221 -4.22 8.37 -1.21
N GLN A 222 -3.21 8.82 -1.97
CA GLN A 222 -2.34 9.92 -1.59
C GLN A 222 -3.08 11.23 -1.42
N TYR A 223 -4.11 11.47 -2.23
CA TYR A 223 -5.00 12.61 -2.10
C TYR A 223 -5.82 12.58 -0.80
N ASP A 224 -6.32 11.42 -0.39
CA ASP A 224 -6.99 11.26 0.91
C ASP A 224 -6.02 11.52 2.08
N ILE A 225 -4.77 11.05 1.98
CA ILE A 225 -3.73 11.32 3.00
C ILE A 225 -3.40 12.81 3.06
N ALA A 226 -3.20 13.46 1.91
CA ALA A 226 -2.92 14.89 1.84
C ALA A 226 -4.06 15.74 2.44
N ALA A 227 -5.32 15.36 2.19
CA ALA A 227 -6.46 16.00 2.84
C ALA A 227 -6.40 15.81 4.37
N ALA A 228 -6.09 14.60 4.84
CA ALA A 228 -5.97 14.33 6.28
C ALA A 228 -4.80 15.09 6.94
N VAL A 229 -3.67 15.30 6.25
CA VAL A 229 -2.54 16.13 6.71
C VAL A 229 -2.99 17.54 7.06
N LEU A 230 -3.79 18.15 6.19
CA LEU A 230 -4.21 19.56 6.30
C LEU A 230 -5.33 19.78 7.32
N ASN A 231 -6.00 18.72 7.74
CA ASN A 231 -7.02 18.76 8.79
C ASN A 231 -6.44 18.40 10.17
N GLU A 232 -7.18 18.79 11.19
CA GLU A 232 -6.91 18.48 12.59
C GLU A 232 -8.15 17.92 13.28
N ASP A 233 -7.92 17.11 14.30
CA ASP A 233 -8.93 16.70 15.26
C ASP A 233 -8.39 17.02 16.65
N THR A 234 -8.96 18.06 17.28
CA THR A 234 -8.52 18.60 18.57
C THR A 234 -9.02 17.79 19.78
N GLN A 235 -9.78 16.72 19.57
CA GLN A 235 -10.27 15.91 20.69
C GLN A 235 -9.09 15.28 21.45
N PRO A 236 -9.18 15.21 22.80
CA PRO A 236 -8.18 14.54 23.60
C PRO A 236 -8.34 13.01 23.51
N ARG A 237 -7.22 12.30 23.44
CA ARG A 237 -7.15 10.84 23.39
C ARG A 237 -6.00 10.33 24.26
N LEU A 238 -6.28 9.26 25.01
CA LEU A 238 -5.30 8.57 25.84
C LEU A 238 -4.49 7.59 24.98
N TYR A 239 -3.16 7.70 25.01
CA TYR A 239 -2.24 6.77 24.36
C TYR A 239 -1.72 5.73 25.35
N LEU A 240 -1.67 4.48 24.90
CA LEU A 240 -1.57 3.32 25.80
C LEU A 240 -0.15 3.08 26.32
N MET A 241 0.88 3.35 25.52
CA MET A 241 2.27 3.05 25.90
C MET A 241 2.77 3.91 27.06
N ASN A 242 2.46 5.21 27.03
CA ASN A 242 2.96 6.18 28.02
C ASN A 242 1.87 6.73 28.95
N GLY A 243 0.59 6.39 28.71
CA GLY A 243 -0.55 6.88 29.49
C GLY A 243 -0.81 8.39 29.34
N GLN A 244 -0.23 9.03 28.33
CA GLN A 244 -0.41 10.46 28.08
C GLN A 244 -1.67 10.72 27.26
N THR A 245 -2.32 11.84 27.56
CA THR A 245 -3.41 12.36 26.75
C THR A 245 -2.88 13.42 25.80
N ALA A 246 -3.10 13.24 24.51
CA ALA A 246 -2.77 14.24 23.49
C ALA A 246 -3.90 14.35 22.46
N GLN A 247 -3.73 15.25 21.51
CA GLN A 247 -4.67 15.50 20.44
C GLN A 247 -4.75 14.29 19.50
N VAL A 248 -5.94 13.96 18.97
CA VAL A 248 -6.12 12.84 18.02
C VAL A 248 -5.32 13.07 16.73
N LYS A 249 -5.38 14.27 16.16
CA LYS A 249 -4.70 14.60 14.90
C LYS A 249 -4.23 16.04 14.91
N LEU A 250 -2.92 16.26 14.89
CA LEU A 250 -2.33 17.58 14.69
C LEU A 250 -2.38 17.99 13.22
N LYS A 251 -2.58 19.28 12.96
CA LYS A 251 -2.47 19.86 11.62
C LYS A 251 -1.04 19.76 11.10
N ASN A 252 -0.88 19.58 9.78
CA ASN A 252 0.40 19.45 9.06
C ASN A 252 1.25 18.25 9.50
N VAL A 253 0.62 17.23 10.09
CA VAL A 253 1.24 15.94 10.38
C VAL A 253 0.49 14.87 9.62
N VAL A 254 1.20 13.96 8.96
CA VAL A 254 0.62 12.81 8.28
C VAL A 254 -0.03 11.89 9.31
N PRO A 255 -1.30 11.48 9.13
CA PRO A 255 -1.90 10.50 10.03
C PRO A 255 -1.15 9.17 9.90
N HIS A 256 -1.07 8.43 11.01
CA HIS A 256 -0.57 7.07 11.01
C HIS A 256 -1.42 6.18 10.11
N ASP A 257 -2.74 6.30 10.20
CA ASP A 257 -3.69 5.50 9.42
C ASP A 257 -4.96 6.32 9.12
N ILE A 258 -5.76 5.88 8.15
CA ILE A 258 -7.01 6.57 7.79
C ILE A 258 -8.22 6.09 8.60
N GLY A 259 -8.02 5.32 9.67
CA GLY A 259 -9.08 4.82 10.55
C GLY A 259 -9.22 3.30 10.52
N GLU A 260 -10.32 2.79 11.07
CA GLU A 260 -10.54 1.36 11.27
C GLU A 260 -11.97 0.89 10.91
N PRO A 261 -12.20 -0.42 10.69
CA PRO A 261 -13.53 -0.95 10.34
C PRO A 261 -14.64 -0.73 11.37
N GLU A 262 -14.30 -0.62 12.66
CA GLU A 262 -15.29 -0.47 13.73
C GLU A 262 -15.78 0.97 13.88
N ASP A 263 -15.16 1.93 13.19
CA ASP A 263 -15.49 3.34 13.29
C ASP A 263 -15.94 3.93 11.94
N GLU A 264 -15.36 5.04 11.47
CA GLU A 264 -15.66 5.64 10.17
C GLU A 264 -14.37 6.10 9.48
N PRO A 265 -13.78 5.25 8.62
CA PRO A 265 -12.57 5.54 7.88
C PRO A 265 -12.64 6.87 7.11
N TRP A 266 -11.48 7.48 6.90
CA TRP A 266 -11.23 8.83 6.37
C TRP A 266 -11.78 10.00 7.18
N GLN A 267 -12.82 9.79 7.98
CA GLN A 267 -13.38 10.84 8.84
C GLN A 267 -12.71 10.84 10.20
N ARG A 268 -12.46 9.65 10.76
CA ARG A 268 -11.78 9.45 12.03
C ARG A 268 -10.49 8.69 11.80
N VAL A 269 -9.44 9.46 11.53
CA VAL A 269 -8.07 8.99 11.27
C VAL A 269 -7.33 8.69 12.57
N ASN A 270 -6.13 8.10 12.48
CA ASN A 270 -5.29 7.72 13.61
C ASN A 270 -5.99 6.75 14.57
N ALA A 271 -6.56 5.65 14.07
CA ALA A 271 -7.12 4.60 14.92
C ALA A 271 -6.04 3.93 15.80
N TYR A 272 -4.76 4.00 15.44
CA TYR A 272 -3.66 3.56 16.29
C TYR A 272 -3.59 4.29 17.64
N LEU A 273 -3.58 3.52 18.74
CA LEU A 273 -3.64 4.04 20.12
C LEU A 273 -2.39 3.78 20.95
N ILE A 274 -1.40 3.03 20.43
CA ILE A 274 -0.27 2.62 21.27
C ILE A 274 0.64 3.82 21.58
N HIS A 275 1.03 4.57 20.55
CA HIS A 275 1.83 5.79 20.69
C HIS A 275 1.10 7.01 20.13
N ASP A 276 1.42 8.19 20.66
CA ASP A 276 1.12 9.43 19.98
C ASP A 276 2.05 9.57 18.76
N THR A 277 1.47 9.41 17.58
CA THR A 277 2.20 9.39 16.31
C THR A 277 2.48 10.80 15.78
N ALA A 278 1.94 11.85 16.41
CA ALA A 278 2.14 13.21 15.95
C ALA A 278 3.59 13.71 16.09
N GLY A 279 4.39 13.00 16.90
CA GLY A 279 5.82 13.22 17.07
C GLY A 279 6.71 12.21 16.34
N TRP A 280 6.15 11.30 15.53
CA TRP A 280 6.95 10.31 14.81
C TRP A 280 7.79 10.95 13.71
N LYS A 281 9.03 10.47 13.55
CA LYS A 281 10.06 11.07 12.71
C LYS A 281 10.05 10.59 11.26
N ASP A 282 9.26 9.57 10.91
CA ASP A 282 9.29 8.96 9.58
C ASP A 282 8.04 9.24 8.73
N LEU A 283 6.85 9.38 9.32
CA LEU A 283 5.57 9.57 8.60
C LEU A 283 5.60 10.75 7.61
N ASN A 284 5.97 11.95 8.07
CA ASN A 284 6.04 13.15 7.23
C ASN A 284 7.08 13.00 6.11
N LEU A 285 8.21 12.35 6.39
CA LEU A 285 9.28 12.13 5.42
C LEU A 285 8.85 11.13 4.33
N LYS A 286 8.22 10.03 4.74
CA LYS A 286 7.64 9.02 3.85
C LYS A 286 6.59 9.61 2.92
N PHE A 287 5.82 10.59 3.38
CA PHE A 287 4.86 11.31 2.52
C PHE A 287 5.56 12.06 1.39
N VAL A 288 6.56 12.89 1.73
CA VAL A 288 7.32 13.67 0.73
C VAL A 288 8.01 12.77 -0.28
N LEU A 289 8.59 11.67 0.20
CA LEU A 289 9.22 10.67 -0.65
C LEU A 289 8.22 10.03 -1.62
N GLN A 290 7.08 9.54 -1.13
CA GLN A 290 6.06 8.91 -1.97
C GLN A 290 5.46 9.88 -2.98
N VAL A 291 5.14 11.13 -2.59
CA VAL A 291 4.64 12.17 -3.51
C VAL A 291 5.59 12.34 -4.71
N TYR A 292 6.89 12.43 -4.46
CA TYR A 292 7.84 12.58 -5.55
C TYR A 292 7.94 11.34 -6.43
N ARG A 293 7.97 10.13 -5.84
CA ARG A 293 7.97 8.88 -6.60
C ARG A 293 6.75 8.79 -7.52
N ASP A 294 5.57 9.08 -6.99
CA ASP A 294 4.32 8.99 -7.74
C ASP A 294 4.28 10.02 -8.86
N TYR A 295 4.75 11.25 -8.62
CA TYR A 295 4.98 12.22 -9.68
C TYR A 295 6.01 11.74 -10.71
N HIS A 296 7.13 11.18 -10.28
CA HIS A 296 8.18 10.71 -11.18
C HIS A 296 7.67 9.60 -12.12
N LEU A 297 6.81 8.71 -11.64
CA LEU A 297 6.25 7.63 -12.46
C LEU A 297 5.11 8.11 -13.36
N THR A 298 4.26 9.03 -12.88
CA THR A 298 3.06 9.46 -13.61
C THR A 298 3.25 10.70 -14.47
N GLN A 299 4.27 11.50 -14.17
CA GLN A 299 4.51 12.84 -14.73
C GLN A 299 3.32 13.79 -14.57
N ASP A 300 2.45 13.54 -13.58
CA ASP A 300 1.24 14.32 -13.33
C ASP A 300 1.57 15.66 -12.65
N THR A 301 1.62 16.72 -13.45
CA THR A 301 2.00 18.05 -12.97
C THR A 301 0.91 18.68 -12.10
N ALA A 302 -0.36 18.36 -12.35
CA ALA A 302 -1.46 18.89 -11.53
C ALA A 302 -1.43 18.25 -10.13
N TYR A 303 -1.12 16.95 -10.06
CA TYR A 303 -0.83 16.27 -8.80
C TYR A 303 0.31 16.93 -8.02
N LEU A 304 1.45 17.16 -8.66
CA LEU A 304 2.59 17.80 -7.99
C LEU A 304 2.27 19.22 -7.50
N GLN A 305 1.48 19.98 -8.27
CA GLN A 305 1.05 21.33 -7.88
C GLN A 305 0.17 21.32 -6.63
N ASP A 306 -0.78 20.38 -6.53
CA ASP A 306 -1.60 20.22 -5.32
C ASP A 306 -0.77 19.74 -4.12
N MET A 307 0.17 18.81 -4.34
CA MET A 307 0.95 18.21 -3.25
C MET A 307 2.11 19.07 -2.75
N TRP A 308 2.60 20.01 -3.56
CA TRP A 308 3.79 20.80 -3.20
C TRP A 308 3.61 21.64 -1.93
N PRO A 309 2.52 22.40 -1.74
CA PRO A 309 2.26 23.11 -0.48
C PRO A 309 2.15 22.16 0.73
N VAL A 310 1.61 20.96 0.52
CA VAL A 310 1.48 19.94 1.58
C VAL A 310 2.86 19.41 1.98
N CYS A 311 3.73 19.12 1.01
CA CYS A 311 5.12 18.72 1.25
C CYS A 311 5.89 19.78 2.04
N GLN A 312 5.73 21.06 1.70
CA GLN A 312 6.33 22.15 2.46
C GLN A 312 5.80 22.20 3.90
N ALA A 313 4.49 22.09 4.09
CA ALA A 313 3.86 22.16 5.41
C ALA A 313 4.35 21.05 6.35
N VAL A 314 4.45 19.81 5.86
CA VAL A 314 4.95 18.69 6.67
C VAL A 314 6.44 18.82 6.97
N MET A 315 7.27 19.17 5.97
CA MET A 315 8.72 19.33 6.18
C MET A 315 9.04 20.49 7.11
N ASP A 316 8.33 21.60 7.00
CA ASP A 316 8.51 22.73 7.92
C ASP A 316 8.15 22.35 9.37
N SER A 317 7.20 21.44 9.58
CA SER A 317 6.89 20.93 10.93
C SER A 317 7.97 20.00 11.50
N GLU A 318 8.75 19.33 10.65
CA GLU A 318 9.82 18.42 11.05
C GLU A 318 11.11 19.17 11.44
N LEU A 319 11.31 20.40 10.94
CA LEU A 319 12.50 21.21 11.27
C LEU A 319 12.73 21.41 12.78
N LYS A 320 11.67 21.32 13.58
CA LYS A 320 11.75 21.41 15.05
C LYS A 320 12.53 20.26 15.70
N PHE A 321 12.73 19.15 14.98
CA PHE A 321 13.41 17.97 15.48
C PHE A 321 14.93 17.99 15.26
N ASP A 322 15.43 18.93 14.44
CA ASP A 322 16.84 19.32 14.49
C ASP A 322 17.03 20.22 15.72
N THR A 323 17.58 19.65 16.79
CA THR A 323 17.68 20.33 18.09
C THR A 323 19.04 20.96 18.36
N ASP A 324 20.03 20.71 17.49
CA ASP A 324 21.39 21.23 17.62
C ASP A 324 21.90 22.00 16.37
N ASP A 325 21.02 22.24 15.39
CA ASP A 325 21.26 23.00 14.14
C ASP A 325 22.38 22.40 13.26
N ASP A 326 22.58 21.09 13.36
CA ASP A 326 23.52 20.35 12.53
C ASP A 326 22.92 19.86 11.20
N GLY A 327 21.64 20.14 10.96
CA GLY A 327 20.92 19.81 9.74
C GLY A 327 20.33 18.40 9.71
N LEU A 328 20.39 17.66 10.82
CA LEU A 328 19.82 16.33 10.99
C LEU A 328 18.73 16.33 12.09
N ILE A 329 17.75 15.44 11.97
CA ILE A 329 16.68 15.30 12.97
C ILE A 329 17.03 14.25 14.02
N GLU A 330 16.54 14.48 15.24
CA GLU A 330 16.86 13.66 16.41
C GLU A 330 15.64 12.82 16.87
N ASN A 331 15.83 11.52 17.03
CA ASN A 331 14.85 10.65 17.70
C ASN A 331 14.81 10.95 19.20
N SER A 332 13.61 10.85 19.79
CA SER A 332 13.30 11.46 21.09
C SER A 332 13.54 10.54 22.30
N GLY A 333 14.19 9.38 22.14
CA GLY A 333 14.46 8.43 23.23
C GLY A 333 13.25 7.60 23.63
N PHE A 334 12.26 7.50 22.75
CA PHE A 334 11.19 6.52 22.76
C PHE A 334 10.97 6.02 21.32
N ALA A 335 10.12 5.02 21.12
CA ALA A 335 9.80 4.56 19.77
C ALA A 335 8.87 5.58 19.07
N ASP A 336 9.46 6.37 18.18
CA ASP A 336 8.84 7.47 17.46
C ASP A 336 8.95 7.29 15.94
N GLN A 337 8.76 6.06 15.47
CA GLN A 337 8.84 5.65 14.06
C GLN A 337 8.24 4.23 13.89
N THR A 338 8.10 3.74 12.65
CA THR A 338 7.45 2.45 12.29
C THR A 338 7.86 1.21 13.10
N TYR A 339 9.11 1.13 13.55
CA TYR A 339 9.57 0.12 14.50
C TYR A 339 9.14 0.55 15.91
N ASP A 340 7.82 0.52 16.14
CA ASP A 340 7.11 1.12 17.28
C ASP A 340 7.43 0.53 18.65
N ALA A 341 8.18 -0.58 18.70
CA ALA A 341 8.73 -1.16 19.92
C ALA A 341 10.23 -0.94 20.10
N TRP A 342 10.92 -0.33 19.12
CA TRP A 342 12.37 -0.16 19.09
C TRP A 342 12.76 1.31 19.28
N VAL A 343 13.34 1.61 20.44
CA VAL A 343 13.72 2.97 20.84
C VAL A 343 15.00 3.41 20.14
N ALA A 344 14.96 4.58 19.51
CA ALA A 344 16.12 5.32 19.03
C ALA A 344 16.28 6.63 19.80
N THR A 345 17.52 7.07 20.03
CA THR A 345 17.83 8.35 20.68
C THR A 345 18.88 9.13 19.90
N GLY A 346 18.62 10.42 19.67
CA GLY A 346 19.46 11.25 18.80
C GLY A 346 19.31 10.85 17.34
N ALA A 347 20.25 11.26 16.50
CA ALA A 347 20.30 10.88 15.09
C ALA A 347 20.29 9.35 14.96
N SER A 348 19.36 8.82 14.16
CA SER A 348 19.33 7.40 13.82
C SER A 348 19.61 7.18 12.34
N ALA A 349 20.17 6.02 11.99
CA ALA A 349 20.44 5.72 10.58
C ALA A 349 19.15 5.68 9.76
N TYR A 350 18.09 5.06 10.30
CA TYR A 350 16.81 4.95 9.62
C TYR A 350 16.15 6.33 9.41
N CYS A 351 15.81 7.07 10.48
CA CYS A 351 15.11 8.36 10.34
C CYS A 351 16.01 9.42 9.71
N GLY A 352 17.30 9.44 10.03
CA GLY A 352 18.26 10.36 9.42
C GLY A 352 18.43 10.13 7.92
N SER A 353 18.45 8.87 7.46
CA SER A 353 18.51 8.58 6.01
C SER A 353 17.23 9.02 5.29
N LEU A 354 16.05 8.78 5.89
CA LEU A 354 14.78 9.26 5.37
C LEU A 354 14.72 10.79 5.32
N TRP A 355 15.26 11.47 6.34
CA TRP A 355 15.31 12.93 6.41
C TRP A 355 16.13 13.51 5.26
N LEU A 356 17.36 13.02 5.10
CA LEU A 356 18.22 13.48 4.01
C LEU A 356 17.62 13.19 2.63
N ALA A 357 16.92 12.06 2.50
CA ALA A 357 16.19 11.73 1.28
C ALA A 357 15.00 12.68 1.03
N ALA A 358 14.22 13.01 2.05
CA ALA A 358 13.11 13.94 1.93
C ALA A 358 13.62 15.37 1.63
N VAL A 359 14.69 15.83 2.29
CA VAL A 359 15.37 17.11 1.99
C VAL A 359 15.88 17.14 0.55
N CYS A 360 16.43 16.04 0.06
CA CYS A 360 16.86 15.86 -1.33
C CYS A 360 15.68 15.98 -2.31
N VAL A 361 14.54 15.35 -2.00
CA VAL A 361 13.30 15.50 -2.76
C VAL A 361 12.78 16.95 -2.71
N MET A 362 12.82 17.63 -1.57
CA MET A 362 12.43 19.04 -1.47
C MET A 362 13.26 19.92 -2.40
N CYS A 363 14.58 19.71 -2.48
CA CYS A 363 15.44 20.40 -3.43
C CYS A 363 15.03 20.09 -4.88
N LYS A 364 14.78 18.81 -5.19
CA LYS A 364 14.40 18.37 -6.54
C LYS A 364 13.08 19.00 -6.99
N VAL A 365 12.05 18.95 -6.15
CA VAL A 365 10.72 19.50 -6.46
C VAL A 365 10.77 21.02 -6.51
N ALA A 366 11.47 21.69 -5.59
CA ALA A 366 11.67 23.14 -5.63
C ALA A 366 12.30 23.58 -6.96
N GLY A 367 13.29 22.83 -7.47
CA GLY A 367 13.86 23.07 -8.81
C GLY A 367 12.87 22.86 -9.96
N ILE A 368 11.97 21.87 -9.86
CA ILE A 368 10.93 21.60 -10.87
C ILE A 368 9.89 22.73 -10.90
N VAL A 369 9.42 23.19 -9.74
CA VAL A 369 8.37 24.20 -9.64
C VAL A 369 8.91 25.64 -9.69
N GLY A 370 10.24 25.82 -9.65
CA GLY A 370 10.90 27.12 -9.72
C GLY A 370 10.95 27.89 -8.39
N ASP A 371 10.82 27.20 -7.26
CA ASP A 371 10.87 27.80 -5.92
C ASP A 371 12.32 27.95 -5.43
N THR A 372 12.94 29.08 -5.75
CA THR A 372 14.36 29.32 -5.44
C THR A 372 14.63 29.48 -3.95
N GLU A 373 13.65 29.96 -3.17
CA GLU A 373 13.81 30.18 -1.72
C GLU A 373 13.86 28.83 -0.99
N VAL A 374 12.89 27.96 -1.28
CA VAL A 374 12.84 26.61 -0.72
C VAL A 374 14.05 25.79 -1.16
N LEU A 375 14.46 25.90 -2.43
CA LEU A 375 15.67 25.24 -2.93
C LEU A 375 16.92 25.65 -2.12
N GLN A 376 17.11 26.95 -1.87
CA GLN A 376 18.26 27.44 -1.09
C GLN A 376 18.22 26.95 0.35
N LYS A 377 17.05 27.04 1.00
CA LYS A 377 16.84 26.55 2.38
C LYS A 377 17.23 25.08 2.52
N TYR A 378 16.61 24.20 1.73
CA TYR A 378 16.84 22.77 1.85
C TYR A 378 18.21 22.33 1.31
N SER A 379 18.81 23.06 0.36
CA SER A 379 20.21 22.80 -0.05
C SER A 379 21.20 23.06 1.09
N ALA A 380 20.98 24.10 1.88
CA ALA A 380 21.80 24.40 3.05
C ALA A 380 21.67 23.32 4.14
N ILE A 381 20.43 22.88 4.42
CA ILE A 381 20.13 21.78 5.34
C ILE A 381 20.79 20.49 4.86
N ARG A 382 20.63 20.13 3.58
CA ARG A 382 21.21 18.91 2.98
C ARG A 382 22.70 18.81 3.23
N ARG A 383 23.43 19.91 2.98
CA ARG A 383 24.89 19.95 3.13
C ARG A 383 25.31 19.72 4.59
N LYS A 384 24.71 20.47 5.53
CA LYS A 384 25.02 20.31 6.97
C LYS A 384 24.65 18.89 7.44
N GLY A 385 23.44 18.44 7.15
CA GLY A 385 22.91 17.16 7.60
C GLY A 385 23.66 15.96 7.03
N ALA A 386 24.13 16.02 5.78
CA ALA A 386 24.95 14.94 5.21
C ALA A 386 26.31 14.83 5.91
N GLU A 387 26.96 15.96 6.23
CA GLU A 387 28.19 15.98 7.02
C GLU A 387 27.96 15.44 8.43
N ALA A 388 26.85 15.82 9.07
CA ALA A 388 26.43 15.34 10.39
C ALA A 388 26.17 13.83 10.40
N PHE A 389 25.38 13.32 9.46
CA PHE A 389 25.01 11.91 9.34
C PHE A 389 26.24 11.00 9.22
N GLU A 390 27.19 11.36 8.34
CA GLU A 390 28.46 10.65 8.22
C GLU A 390 29.27 10.73 9.53
N ARG A 391 29.44 11.93 10.10
CA ARG A 391 30.23 12.13 11.32
C ARG A 391 29.68 11.35 12.52
N LEU A 392 28.36 11.33 12.71
CA LEU A 392 27.70 10.78 13.88
C LEU A 392 27.51 9.26 13.78
N LEU A 393 27.20 8.75 12.59
CA LEU A 393 26.72 7.37 12.45
C LEU A 393 27.70 6.45 11.73
N TRP A 394 28.57 6.96 10.85
CA TRP A 394 29.51 6.10 10.13
C TRP A 394 30.64 5.61 11.04
N ASN A 395 30.70 4.30 11.29
CA ASN A 395 31.72 3.69 12.16
C ASN A 395 32.94 3.14 11.40
N GLY A 396 33.04 3.41 10.09
CA GLY A 396 34.06 2.84 9.21
C GLY A 396 33.64 1.59 8.45
N LYS A 397 32.48 0.99 8.76
CA LYS A 397 31.97 -0.22 8.11
C LYS A 397 30.49 -0.14 7.72
N TYR A 398 29.67 0.40 8.61
CA TYR A 398 28.23 0.57 8.44
C TYR A 398 27.77 1.79 9.26
N TYR A 399 26.49 2.18 9.14
CA TYR A 399 25.91 3.22 9.98
C TYR A 399 25.39 2.62 11.27
N ASN A 400 25.84 3.17 12.40
CA ASN A 400 25.30 2.85 13.72
C ASN A 400 23.77 3.06 13.75
N TYR A 401 23.07 2.26 14.54
CA TYR A 401 21.63 2.35 14.72
C TYR A 401 21.20 3.76 15.15
N ASP A 402 21.85 4.31 16.18
CA ASP A 402 21.66 5.68 16.63
C ASP A 402 22.96 6.30 17.19
N SER A 403 22.92 7.61 17.46
CA SER A 403 24.05 8.42 17.94
C SER A 403 24.15 8.49 19.47
N SER A 404 23.28 7.78 20.19
CA SER A 404 23.15 7.86 21.65
C SER A 404 24.41 7.43 22.44
N GLY A 405 25.30 6.65 21.80
CA GLY A 405 26.40 5.98 22.48
C GLY A 405 25.96 4.88 23.45
N GLY A 406 24.67 4.52 23.43
CA GLY A 406 24.09 3.48 24.28
C GLY A 406 24.57 2.07 23.92
N PRO A 407 24.27 1.06 24.76
CA PRO A 407 24.77 -0.32 24.59
C PRO A 407 24.42 -0.97 23.25
N PHE A 408 23.34 -0.51 22.59
CA PHE A 408 22.84 -1.05 21.32
C PHE A 408 23.01 -0.09 20.14
N SER A 409 23.64 1.07 20.35
CA SER A 409 23.85 2.10 19.31
C SER A 409 24.63 1.58 18.10
N ASN A 410 25.51 0.59 18.28
CA ASN A 410 26.28 -0.03 17.20
C ASN A 410 25.59 -1.23 16.52
N THR A 411 24.30 -1.46 16.79
CA THR A 411 23.52 -2.53 16.16
C THR A 411 23.43 -2.31 14.65
N VAL A 412 23.59 -3.38 13.87
CA VAL A 412 23.39 -3.34 12.43
C VAL A 412 21.90 -3.45 12.14
N MET A 413 21.27 -2.34 11.77
CA MET A 413 19.89 -2.32 11.32
C MET A 413 19.82 -2.64 9.82
N SER A 414 18.89 -3.51 9.42
CA SER A 414 18.69 -3.85 8.00
C SER A 414 18.33 -2.60 7.20
N ASP A 415 17.44 -1.76 7.75
CA ASP A 415 16.87 -0.60 7.07
C ASP A 415 17.64 0.72 7.32
N GLN A 416 18.92 0.62 7.70
CA GLN A 416 19.78 1.79 7.98
C GLN A 416 19.96 2.74 6.77
N CYS A 417 19.57 2.30 5.57
CA CYS A 417 19.72 3.04 4.30
C CYS A 417 18.36 3.24 3.59
N ALA A 418 17.24 3.21 4.32
CA ALA A 418 15.88 3.32 3.76
C ALA A 418 15.72 4.51 2.81
N GLY A 419 16.21 5.70 3.20
CA GLY A 419 16.11 6.90 2.36
C GLY A 419 16.88 6.78 1.04
N GLN A 420 18.09 6.21 1.07
CA GLN A 420 18.89 6.00 -0.13
C GLN A 420 18.26 4.95 -1.07
N TRP A 421 17.64 3.90 -0.50
CA TRP A 421 16.85 2.94 -1.27
C TRP A 421 15.70 3.64 -1.99
N PHE A 422 14.93 4.45 -1.27
CA PHE A 422 13.74 5.09 -1.82
C PHE A 422 14.07 6.12 -2.92
N LEU A 423 15.12 6.94 -2.73
CA LEU A 423 15.60 7.84 -3.77
C LEU A 423 15.95 7.09 -5.05
N ARG A 424 16.66 5.96 -4.92
CA ARG A 424 17.02 5.14 -6.07
C ARG A 424 15.79 4.56 -6.76
N ALA A 425 14.84 4.05 -5.98
CA ALA A 425 13.58 3.54 -6.52
C ALA A 425 12.73 4.64 -7.20
N SER A 426 13.03 5.91 -6.90
CA SER A 426 12.37 7.10 -7.47
C SER A 426 13.19 7.78 -8.59
N GLY A 427 14.23 7.14 -9.11
CA GLY A 427 15.04 7.69 -10.22
C GLY A 427 16.01 8.81 -9.81
N LEU A 428 16.37 8.91 -8.52
CA LEU A 428 17.32 9.88 -7.97
C LEU A 428 18.62 9.23 -7.46
N ASP A 429 19.19 8.30 -8.23
CA ASP A 429 20.40 7.54 -7.85
C ASP A 429 21.73 8.10 -8.39
N HIS A 430 21.70 9.22 -9.11
CA HIS A 430 22.86 9.82 -9.76
C HIS A 430 23.05 11.29 -9.39
N GLY A 431 24.33 11.72 -9.27
CA GLY A 431 24.71 13.13 -9.07
C GLY A 431 24.58 13.62 -7.63
N GLU A 432 24.16 14.88 -7.47
CA GLU A 432 24.05 15.60 -6.17
C GLU A 432 22.93 15.08 -5.25
N PHE A 433 22.21 14.04 -5.66
CA PHE A 433 21.04 13.50 -4.96
C PHE A 433 21.34 12.23 -4.17
N GLN A 434 22.61 11.78 -4.11
CA GLN A 434 23.01 10.71 -3.21
C GLN A 434 23.07 11.23 -1.77
N VAL A 435 22.62 10.40 -0.81
CA VAL A 435 22.76 10.70 0.63
C VAL A 435 24.25 10.80 1.03
N ARG A 436 25.16 10.30 0.16
CA ARG A 436 26.61 10.38 0.29
C ARG A 436 27.23 11.13 -0.89
N GLU A 437 27.89 12.26 -0.66
CA GLU A 437 28.69 12.94 -1.70
C GLU A 437 30.07 12.26 -1.91
N GLY A 438 30.47 12.09 -3.17
CA GLY A 438 31.89 12.07 -3.55
C GLY A 438 32.71 10.79 -3.33
N LEU A 439 32.11 9.68 -2.91
CA LEU A 439 32.79 8.37 -2.87
C LEU A 439 31.95 7.36 -3.64
N SER A 440 32.61 6.56 -4.50
CA SER A 440 32.02 5.35 -5.10
C SER A 440 31.11 4.68 -4.08
N PRO A 441 29.91 4.19 -4.48
CA PRO A 441 28.95 3.60 -3.54
C PRO A 441 29.74 2.71 -2.62
N PRO A 442 29.65 2.88 -1.29
CA PRO A 442 30.29 1.92 -0.44
C PRO A 442 29.78 0.59 -0.97
N ARG A 443 30.71 -0.33 -1.26
CA ARG A 443 30.41 -1.70 -0.89
C ARG A 443 30.13 -1.54 0.61
N VAL A 444 28.90 -1.21 0.99
CA VAL A 444 28.30 -1.62 2.25
C VAL A 444 28.43 -3.12 2.07
N GLY A 445 29.61 -3.61 2.40
CA GLY A 445 30.00 -4.96 2.06
C GLY A 445 29.00 -5.75 2.84
N VAL A 446 28.04 -6.35 2.12
CA VAL A 446 26.89 -7.10 2.65
C VAL A 446 27.24 -7.47 4.08
N VAL A 447 26.82 -6.64 5.03
CA VAL A 447 27.07 -6.99 6.42
C VAL A 447 26.04 -8.07 6.59
N ASP A 448 26.53 -9.30 6.47
CA ASP A 448 25.73 -10.49 6.53
C ASP A 448 25.07 -10.48 7.90
N CYS A 449 23.83 -9.98 7.95
CA CYS A 449 22.98 -10.07 9.12
C CYS A 449 22.54 -11.53 9.23
N GLU A 450 23.49 -12.46 9.43
CA GLU A 450 23.19 -13.83 9.83
C GLU A 450 22.67 -13.79 11.28
N GLY A 451 21.38 -13.45 11.44
CA GLY A 451 20.64 -13.83 12.64
C GLY A 451 20.41 -15.34 12.61
N LYS A 452 21.22 -16.09 13.34
CA LYS A 452 20.97 -17.51 13.63
C LYS A 452 20.10 -17.59 14.88
N PHE A 453 18.86 -18.08 14.76
CA PHE A 453 18.11 -18.54 15.92
C PHE A 453 18.78 -19.80 16.49
N THR A 454 18.63 -20.02 17.80
CA THR A 454 19.21 -21.16 18.54
C THR A 454 18.69 -22.52 18.09
N ASP A 455 17.62 -22.56 17.29
CA ASP A 455 17.03 -23.76 16.67
C ASP A 455 17.51 -24.02 15.23
N GLY A 456 18.44 -23.22 14.71
CA GLY A 456 18.95 -23.33 13.35
C GLY A 456 18.10 -22.65 12.29
N THR A 457 17.02 -21.95 12.67
CA THR A 457 16.23 -21.13 11.75
C THR A 457 17.01 -19.84 11.44
N ARG A 458 17.24 -19.55 10.16
CA ARG A 458 17.80 -18.27 9.69
C ARG A 458 16.66 -17.26 9.55
N ILE A 459 16.94 -15.96 9.71
CA ILE A 459 16.03 -14.90 9.24
C ILE A 459 15.66 -15.23 7.78
N ARG A 460 14.42 -15.65 7.52
CA ARG A 460 13.93 -16.01 6.18
C ARG A 460 13.63 -14.74 5.38
N GLY A 461 14.68 -14.02 5.02
CA GLY A 461 14.71 -13.09 3.89
C GLY A 461 15.59 -13.60 2.74
N VAL A 462 16.12 -14.82 2.84
CA VAL A 462 17.15 -15.33 1.93
C VAL A 462 16.84 -16.80 1.63
N ALA A 463 16.42 -17.10 0.39
CA ALA A 463 16.47 -18.48 -0.12
C ALA A 463 17.94 -18.91 -0.28
N SER A 464 18.23 -20.21 -0.43
CA SER A 464 19.55 -20.69 -0.86
C SER A 464 19.36 -21.53 -2.12
N ASP A 465 20.39 -21.61 -2.95
CA ASP A 465 20.39 -22.56 -4.06
C ASP A 465 20.54 -24.01 -3.54
N GLU A 466 20.36 -24.99 -4.44
CA GLU A 466 20.44 -26.43 -4.14
C GLU A 466 21.84 -26.87 -3.63
N ASP A 467 22.85 -26.02 -3.79
CA ASP A 467 24.24 -26.26 -3.38
C ASP A 467 24.61 -25.61 -2.02
N GLY A 468 23.63 -25.00 -1.34
CA GLY A 468 23.82 -24.44 0.00
C GLY A 468 24.65 -23.15 0.05
N GLN A 469 24.82 -22.45 -1.08
CA GLN A 469 25.40 -21.11 -1.10
C GLN A 469 24.32 -20.10 -0.68
N PRO A 470 24.61 -19.18 0.26
CA PRO A 470 23.66 -18.13 0.60
C PRO A 470 23.49 -17.21 -0.62
N TYR A 471 22.25 -16.93 -1.04
CA TYR A 471 22.03 -15.80 -1.94
C TYR A 471 22.57 -14.56 -1.24
N ARG A 472 23.51 -13.85 -1.86
CA ARG A 472 23.89 -12.52 -1.39
C ARG A 472 22.60 -11.70 -1.44
N ALA A 473 22.05 -11.36 -0.27
CA ALA A 473 21.07 -10.32 -0.13
C ALA A 473 21.77 -8.99 -0.45
N THR A 474 22.01 -8.78 -1.74
CA THR A 474 21.96 -7.46 -2.31
C THR A 474 20.54 -7.02 -2.01
N TRP A 475 20.37 -5.93 -1.25
CA TRP A 475 19.20 -5.11 -1.47
C TRP A 475 19.09 -4.98 -2.99
N ILE A 476 18.06 -5.59 -3.58
CA ILE A 476 17.72 -5.38 -4.97
C ILE A 476 17.20 -3.94 -5.00
N ALA A 477 18.09 -2.96 -4.89
CA ALA A 477 18.51 -2.21 -6.04
C ALA A 477 17.66 -2.59 -7.26
N TRP A 478 16.45 -2.04 -7.33
CA TRP A 478 15.70 -2.04 -8.57
C TRP A 478 16.64 -1.43 -9.60
N GLU A 479 17.28 -2.27 -10.42
CA GLU A 479 17.60 -1.90 -11.79
C GLU A 479 16.26 -1.90 -12.51
N ALA A 480 15.44 -0.89 -12.20
CA ALA A 480 14.43 -0.44 -13.13
C ALA A 480 15.22 0.15 -14.29
N GLY A 481 15.62 -0.72 -15.23
CA GLY A 481 15.88 -0.25 -16.58
C GLY A 481 14.65 0.54 -17.05
N PRO A 482 14.83 1.52 -17.96
CA PRO A 482 13.71 2.33 -18.42
C PRO A 482 12.58 1.42 -18.88
N ILE A 483 11.48 1.40 -18.11
CA ILE A 483 10.25 0.74 -18.53
C ILE A 483 9.72 1.62 -19.64
N GLN A 484 9.94 1.19 -20.88
CA GLN A 484 9.29 1.81 -22.03
C GLN A 484 7.79 1.65 -21.83
N THR A 485 7.14 2.80 -21.67
CA THR A 485 5.68 3.02 -21.66
C THR A 485 4.99 2.39 -22.84
#